data_AF-A0A161HKL0-F1
#
_entry.id   AF-A0A161HKL0-F1
#
_cell.length_a   1.000
_cell.length_b   1.000
_cell.length_c   1.000
_cell.angle_alpha   90.00
_cell.angle_beta   90.00
_cell.angle_gamma   90.00
#
_symmetry.space_group_name_H-M   'P 1'
#
loop_
_entity.id
_entity.type
_entity.pdbx_description
1 polymer ?
#
loop_
_entity_poly.entity_id
_entity_poly.type
_entity_poly.pdbx_seq_one_letter_code
_entity_poly.pdbx_strand_id
1 'polypeptide(L)'
;MGQEVEGDSVGDEFKGYVFKITGGNDKQGFPMKQGVLHPTRVRLLLSKGHSCYRPRRTGERKRKSVRGCIVGSDLAVLSLVIVKQGEQDIEGLTDVSVPKRLGPKRANHIRKFFGLTKEDDVRKFVIRREVTKGDKTYTKAPKIQRLVTPQTLQRKRHLRALKLKNAQAQKDAAADYAQLLAKRVHEKKAEKAEIRKRRASSLRTAA
;
A
#
# COMPACT_ATOMS: atom_id res chain seq x y z
N MET A 1 4.32 28.13 -7.25
CA MET A 1 3.76 26.84 -7.77
C MET A 1 2.54 26.45 -6.94
N GLY A 2 1.44 26.10 -7.60
CA GLY A 2 0.14 25.79 -7.02
C GLY A 2 -0.90 26.91 -7.12
N GLN A 3 -0.47 28.12 -7.50
CA GLN A 3 -1.34 29.27 -7.75
C GLN A 3 -2.09 29.10 -9.07
N GLU A 4 -3.31 29.64 -9.08
CA GLU A 4 -4.18 29.76 -10.25
C GLU A 4 -3.99 31.15 -10.86
N VAL A 5 -3.93 31.21 -12.18
CA VAL A 5 -3.66 32.42 -12.96
C VAL A 5 -4.60 32.41 -14.16
N GLU A 6 -5.14 33.59 -14.47
CA GLU A 6 -6.03 33.80 -15.63
C GLU A 6 -5.22 33.73 -16.94
N GLY A 7 -5.78 33.01 -17.91
CA GLY A 7 -5.18 32.82 -19.24
C GLY A 7 -5.21 34.06 -20.11
N ASP A 8 -6.14 34.99 -19.84
CA ASP A 8 -6.41 36.20 -20.62
C ASP A 8 -5.17 37.06 -20.87
N SER A 9 -4.24 37.09 -19.90
CA SER A 9 -2.99 37.85 -20.00
C SER A 9 -1.91 37.23 -20.90
N VAL A 10 -2.07 35.96 -21.28
CA VAL A 10 -1.07 35.19 -22.04
C VAL A 10 -1.33 35.30 -23.54
N GLY A 11 -2.59 35.23 -23.94
CA GLY A 11 -3.02 35.29 -25.34
C GLY A 11 -4.55 35.23 -25.45
N ASP A 12 -5.08 35.76 -26.55
CA ASP A 12 -6.53 35.82 -26.79
C ASP A 12 -7.16 34.42 -26.89
N GLU A 13 -6.40 33.43 -27.35
CA GLU A 13 -6.82 32.03 -27.44
C GLU A 13 -7.07 31.38 -26.06
N PHE A 14 -6.54 31.98 -24.99
CA PHE A 14 -6.68 31.49 -23.62
C PHE A 14 -7.70 32.30 -22.81
N LYS A 15 -8.51 33.12 -23.47
CA LYS A 15 -9.52 33.93 -22.79
C LYS A 15 -10.55 33.08 -22.04
N GLY A 16 -10.79 33.43 -20.78
CA GLY A 16 -11.67 32.72 -19.85
C GLY A 16 -11.07 31.45 -19.24
N TYR A 17 -9.89 31.00 -19.68
CA TYR A 17 -9.21 29.85 -19.09
C TYR A 17 -8.56 30.23 -17.75
N VAL A 18 -8.54 29.27 -16.83
CA VAL A 18 -7.76 29.39 -15.58
C VAL A 18 -6.74 28.27 -15.53
N PHE A 19 -5.48 28.65 -15.43
CA PHE A 19 -4.35 27.73 -15.36
C PHE A 19 -3.80 27.64 -13.94
N LYS A 20 -3.47 26.43 -13.51
CA LYS A 20 -2.72 26.18 -12.28
C LYS A 20 -1.27 25.87 -12.60
N ILE A 21 -0.35 26.59 -11.97
CA ILE A 21 1.09 26.36 -12.12
C ILE A 21 1.49 25.10 -11.37
N THR A 22 1.79 24.01 -12.07
CA THR A 22 2.12 22.71 -11.45
C THR A 22 3.62 22.44 -11.34
N GLY A 23 4.44 23.13 -12.13
CA GLY A 23 5.86 22.85 -12.17
C GLY A 23 6.59 23.60 -13.28
N GLY A 24 7.80 23.15 -13.55
CA GLY A 24 8.63 23.69 -14.61
C GLY A 24 10.07 23.20 -14.49
N ASN A 25 10.85 23.54 -15.51
CA ASN A 25 12.27 23.27 -15.59
C ASN A 25 13.01 24.56 -15.90
N ASP A 26 14.11 24.74 -15.18
CA ASP A 26 15.07 25.81 -15.42
C ASP A 26 15.83 25.57 -16.74
N LYS A 27 16.47 26.61 -17.30
CA LYS A 27 17.26 26.58 -18.53
C LYS A 27 18.35 25.51 -18.58
N GLN A 28 18.94 25.15 -17.44
CA GLN A 28 19.90 24.02 -17.39
C GLN A 28 19.26 22.69 -16.96
N GLY A 29 17.93 22.56 -17.04
CA GLY A 29 17.20 21.32 -16.83
C GLY A 29 16.86 20.98 -15.37
N PHE A 30 17.23 21.82 -14.40
CA PHE A 30 16.90 21.56 -12.99
C PHE A 30 15.38 21.72 -12.75
N PRO A 31 14.71 20.70 -12.19
CA PRO A 31 13.28 20.76 -11.95
C PRO A 31 12.93 21.66 -10.77
N MET A 32 11.78 22.32 -10.85
CA MET A 32 11.22 23.08 -9.73
C MET A 32 10.75 22.13 -8.60
N LYS A 33 10.94 22.55 -7.34
CA LYS A 33 10.49 21.79 -6.16
C LYS A 33 9.51 22.58 -5.31
N GLN A 34 8.32 22.02 -5.10
CA GLN A 34 7.31 22.62 -4.22
C GLN A 34 7.82 22.79 -2.79
N GLY A 35 7.46 23.92 -2.18
CA GLY A 35 7.85 24.30 -0.80
C GLY A 35 9.23 24.96 -0.68
N VAL A 36 9.98 25.07 -1.77
CA VAL A 36 11.25 25.82 -1.80
C VAL A 36 10.95 27.26 -2.24
N LEU A 37 10.66 28.13 -1.28
CA LEU A 37 10.25 29.54 -1.50
C LEU A 37 11.43 30.43 -1.92
N HIS A 38 12.08 30.08 -3.03
CA HIS A 38 13.22 30.82 -3.57
C HIS A 38 13.09 30.95 -5.10
N PRO A 39 13.49 32.08 -5.71
CA PRO A 39 13.46 32.26 -7.16
C PRO A 39 14.72 31.74 -7.86
N THR A 40 15.65 31.09 -7.18
CA THR A 40 16.85 30.51 -7.83
C THR A 40 17.07 29.07 -7.38
N ARG A 41 18.22 28.49 -7.71
CA ARG A 41 18.58 27.12 -7.32
C ARG A 41 19.13 27.04 -5.92
N VAL A 42 18.77 25.98 -5.23
CA VAL A 42 19.31 25.62 -3.90
C VAL A 42 19.71 24.15 -3.88
N ARG A 43 20.64 23.79 -3.00
CA ARG A 43 21.06 22.39 -2.79
C ARG A 43 20.40 21.81 -1.56
N LEU A 44 19.57 20.79 -1.74
CA LEU A 44 18.86 20.12 -0.66
C LEU A 44 19.31 18.67 -0.50
N LEU A 45 19.28 18.16 0.73
CA LEU A 45 19.51 16.75 1.02
C LEU A 45 18.19 15.96 0.84
N LEU A 46 18.03 15.27 -0.28
CA LEU A 46 16.80 14.57 -0.65
C LEU A 46 16.85 13.09 -0.23
N SER A 47 15.70 12.55 0.17
CA SER A 47 15.49 11.16 0.60
C SER A 47 14.38 10.49 -0.24
N LYS A 48 14.09 9.21 0.03
CA LYS A 48 12.98 8.48 -0.59
C LYS A 48 11.64 9.19 -0.35
N GLY A 49 10.85 9.34 -1.42
CA GLY A 49 9.54 10.00 -1.38
C GLY A 49 9.57 11.49 -1.69
N HIS A 50 10.74 12.13 -1.65
CA HIS A 50 10.86 13.52 -2.11
C HIS A 50 10.80 13.59 -3.64
N SER A 51 10.12 14.62 -4.16
CA SER A 51 10.22 15.00 -5.58
C SER A 51 11.66 15.34 -5.97
N CYS A 52 11.95 15.24 -7.27
CA CYS A 52 13.25 15.53 -7.90
C CYS A 52 14.38 14.53 -7.60
N TYR A 53 14.10 13.44 -6.87
CA TYR A 53 15.09 12.40 -6.58
C TYR A 53 14.47 11.00 -6.51
N ARG A 54 15.17 10.04 -7.13
CA ARG A 54 14.89 8.61 -7.01
C ARG A 54 16.11 7.91 -6.40
N PRO A 55 16.04 7.45 -5.14
CA PRO A 55 17.13 6.70 -4.51
C PRO A 55 17.49 5.44 -5.29
N ARG A 56 18.77 5.07 -5.29
CA ARG A 56 19.28 3.83 -5.90
C ARG A 56 19.44 2.71 -4.87
N ARG A 57 19.67 3.07 -3.61
CA ARG A 57 19.69 2.13 -2.48
C ARG A 57 18.71 2.55 -1.38
N THR A 58 18.24 1.58 -0.62
CA THR A 58 17.37 1.85 0.54
C THR A 58 18.14 2.66 1.58
N GLY A 59 17.52 3.70 2.13
CA GLY A 59 18.15 4.61 3.11
C GLY A 59 19.06 5.68 2.50
N GLU A 60 19.36 5.62 1.20
CA GLU A 60 20.20 6.61 0.54
C GLU A 60 19.57 8.02 0.59
N ARG A 61 20.40 9.00 0.97
CA ARG A 61 20.09 10.43 0.85
C ARG A 61 21.15 11.08 -0.03
N LYS A 62 20.74 12.00 -0.91
CA LYS A 62 21.66 12.68 -1.83
C LYS A 62 21.42 14.18 -1.85
N ARG A 63 22.51 14.96 -1.73
CA ARG A 63 22.47 16.42 -1.84
C ARG A 63 22.44 16.83 -3.31
N LYS A 64 21.29 17.29 -3.81
CA LYS A 64 21.08 17.68 -5.21
C LYS A 64 20.64 19.14 -5.32
N SER A 65 21.05 19.79 -6.40
CA SER A 65 20.52 21.10 -6.79
C SER A 65 19.09 20.94 -7.32
N VAL A 66 18.20 21.82 -6.89
CA VAL A 66 16.81 21.93 -7.36
C VAL A 66 16.47 23.40 -7.55
N ARG A 67 15.57 23.70 -8.48
CA ARG A 67 15.07 25.06 -8.68
C ARG A 67 13.94 25.33 -7.67
N GLY A 68 13.91 26.52 -7.07
CA GLY A 68 12.82 26.88 -6.16
C GLY A 68 11.46 27.04 -6.88
N CYS A 69 10.38 27.19 -6.12
CA CYS A 69 9.01 27.16 -6.65
C CYS A 69 8.44 28.52 -7.10
N ILE A 70 9.20 29.60 -6.90
CA ILE A 70 8.87 30.95 -7.38
C ILE A 70 9.26 31.02 -8.86
N VAL A 71 8.31 31.42 -9.70
CA VAL A 71 8.45 31.55 -11.15
C VAL A 71 9.28 32.80 -11.47
N GLY A 72 10.14 32.70 -12.49
CA GLY A 72 10.98 33.79 -12.98
C GLY A 72 11.35 33.57 -14.44
N SER A 73 12.02 34.56 -15.04
CA SER A 73 12.47 34.55 -16.45
C SER A 73 13.64 33.60 -16.73
N ASP A 74 14.18 32.98 -15.69
CA ASP A 74 15.25 31.98 -15.75
C ASP A 74 14.75 30.56 -16.07
N LEU A 75 13.43 30.35 -16.12
CA LEU A 75 12.84 29.08 -16.56
C LEU A 75 12.94 28.90 -18.08
N ALA A 76 13.09 27.65 -18.54
CA ALA A 76 12.95 27.30 -19.95
C ALA A 76 11.56 26.76 -20.27
N VAL A 77 10.96 26.01 -19.34
CA VAL A 77 9.62 25.43 -19.51
C VAL A 77 8.84 25.63 -18.24
N LEU A 78 7.58 26.02 -18.38
CA LEU A 78 6.61 26.11 -17.30
C LEU A 78 5.47 25.13 -17.56
N SER A 79 5.12 24.34 -16.54
CA SER A 79 4.07 23.32 -16.64
C SER A 79 2.79 23.81 -16.01
N LEU A 80 1.73 23.91 -16.83
CA LEU A 80 0.41 24.37 -16.45
C LEU A 80 -0.62 23.23 -16.54
N VAL A 81 -1.69 23.34 -15.76
CA VAL A 81 -2.88 22.47 -15.85
C VAL A 81 -4.12 23.35 -15.88
N ILE A 82 -5.03 23.09 -16.82
CA ILE A 82 -6.31 23.77 -16.91
C ILE A 82 -7.19 23.34 -15.73
N VAL A 83 -7.71 24.32 -14.98
CA VAL A 83 -8.67 24.11 -13.90
C VAL A 83 -10.08 24.48 -14.34
N LYS A 84 -10.20 25.55 -15.15
CA LYS A 84 -11.45 26.01 -15.76
C LYS A 84 -11.23 26.19 -17.25
N GLN A 85 -12.11 25.59 -18.05
CA GLN A 85 -12.13 25.76 -19.51
C GLN A 85 -12.72 27.14 -19.85
N GLY A 86 -12.11 27.83 -20.82
CA GLY A 86 -12.57 29.12 -21.33
C GLY A 86 -13.63 28.98 -22.43
N GLU A 87 -13.80 30.04 -23.21
CA GLU A 87 -14.86 30.15 -24.22
C GLU A 87 -14.52 29.40 -25.53
N GLN A 88 -13.28 29.55 -26.02
CA GLN A 88 -12.81 28.92 -27.25
C GLN A 88 -12.05 27.63 -26.95
N ASP A 89 -12.18 26.62 -27.80
CA ASP A 89 -11.40 25.39 -27.67
C ASP A 89 -9.96 25.57 -28.12
N ILE A 90 -9.04 24.90 -27.42
CA ILE A 90 -7.61 24.87 -27.72
C ILE A 90 -7.34 23.61 -28.54
N GLU A 91 -6.86 23.80 -29.77
CA GLU A 91 -6.55 22.72 -30.70
C GLU A 91 -5.59 21.68 -30.07
N GLY A 92 -5.94 20.41 -30.19
CA GLY A 92 -5.14 19.29 -29.67
C GLY A 92 -5.14 19.12 -28.15
N LEU A 93 -5.78 20.01 -27.38
CA LEU A 93 -5.85 19.91 -25.93
C LEU A 93 -7.27 19.73 -25.40
N THR A 94 -8.21 20.64 -25.71
CA THR A 94 -9.60 20.53 -25.25
C THR A 94 -10.49 19.77 -26.22
N ASP A 95 -10.13 19.76 -27.50
CA ASP A 95 -10.86 19.03 -28.56
C ASP A 95 -10.70 17.49 -28.43
N VAL A 96 -9.48 17.03 -28.12
CA VAL A 96 -9.16 15.59 -28.11
C VAL A 96 -9.29 14.98 -26.72
N SER A 97 -10.17 13.99 -26.57
CA SER A 97 -10.27 13.19 -25.35
C SER A 97 -9.47 11.88 -25.46
N VAL A 98 -8.40 11.76 -24.67
CA VAL A 98 -7.60 10.53 -24.60
C VAL A 98 -8.18 9.57 -23.54
N PRO A 99 -8.65 8.36 -23.91
CA PRO A 99 -9.26 7.45 -22.95
C PRO A 99 -8.23 6.86 -21.97
N LYS A 100 -8.70 6.53 -20.76
CA LYS A 100 -7.87 5.88 -19.75
C LYS A 100 -7.44 4.49 -20.22
N ARG A 101 -6.11 4.27 -20.30
CA ARG A 101 -5.53 3.01 -20.76
C ARG A 101 -5.90 1.78 -19.93
N LEU A 102 -6.11 1.92 -18.62
CA LEU A 102 -6.35 0.80 -17.70
C LEU A 102 -7.63 1.01 -16.91
N GLY A 103 -8.42 -0.06 -16.84
CA GLY A 103 -9.57 -0.16 -15.95
C GLY A 103 -9.20 -0.56 -14.51
N PRO A 104 -10.18 -0.51 -13.59
CA PRO A 104 -10.00 -0.95 -12.21
C PRO A 104 -9.69 -2.45 -12.10
N LYS A 105 -8.70 -2.81 -11.26
CA LYS A 105 -8.26 -4.21 -11.04
C LYS A 105 -8.81 -4.83 -9.74
N ARG A 106 -9.08 -4.02 -8.72
CA ARG A 106 -9.51 -4.48 -7.39
C ARG A 106 -11.03 -4.64 -7.36
N ALA A 107 -11.54 -5.72 -6.77
CA ALA A 107 -12.98 -6.03 -6.72
C ALA A 107 -13.84 -4.83 -6.30
N ASN A 108 -13.52 -4.17 -5.17
CA ASN A 108 -14.29 -3.02 -4.70
C ASN A 108 -14.15 -1.76 -5.58
N HIS A 109 -13.04 -1.60 -6.31
CA HIS A 109 -12.91 -0.48 -7.26
C HIS A 109 -13.74 -0.74 -8.52
N ILE A 110 -13.87 -2.00 -8.95
CA ILE A 110 -14.79 -2.38 -10.04
C ILE A 110 -16.23 -2.10 -9.60
N ARG A 111 -16.62 -2.50 -8.38
CA ARG A 111 -17.96 -2.18 -7.83
C ARG A 111 -18.24 -0.68 -7.83
N LYS A 112 -17.34 0.12 -7.26
CA LYS A 112 -17.49 1.59 -7.21
C LYS A 112 -17.57 2.21 -8.60
N PHE A 113 -16.80 1.70 -9.56
CA PHE A 113 -16.76 2.25 -10.92
C PHE A 113 -18.08 2.06 -11.66
N PHE A 114 -18.74 0.91 -11.49
CA PHE A 114 -20.02 0.60 -12.14
C PHE A 114 -21.24 0.83 -11.24
N GLY A 115 -21.06 1.39 -10.02
CA GLY A 115 -22.15 1.57 -9.07
C GLY A 115 -22.79 0.26 -8.57
N LEU A 116 -22.04 -0.85 -8.58
CA LEU A 116 -22.55 -2.17 -8.20
C LEU A 116 -22.74 -2.32 -6.69
N THR A 117 -23.68 -3.19 -6.33
CA THR A 117 -23.89 -3.65 -4.95
C THR A 117 -22.85 -4.70 -4.55
N LYS A 118 -22.93 -5.18 -3.31
CA LYS A 118 -21.96 -6.15 -2.77
C LYS A 118 -22.20 -7.56 -3.33
N GLU A 119 -23.47 -7.86 -3.57
CA GLU A 119 -24.04 -9.12 -4.03
C GLU A 119 -23.71 -9.38 -5.50
N ASP A 120 -23.49 -8.31 -6.28
CA ASP A 120 -23.15 -8.40 -7.70
C ASP A 120 -21.81 -9.10 -7.97
N ASP A 121 -21.82 -9.97 -8.97
CA ASP A 121 -20.63 -10.71 -9.41
C ASP A 121 -19.73 -9.84 -10.30
N VAL A 122 -18.75 -9.20 -9.66
CA VAL A 122 -17.71 -8.37 -10.29
C VAL A 122 -16.91 -9.06 -11.39
N ARG A 123 -16.92 -10.39 -11.51
CA ARG A 123 -16.18 -11.12 -12.56
C ARG A 123 -16.72 -10.83 -13.96
N LYS A 124 -18.02 -10.56 -14.07
CA LYS A 124 -18.70 -10.27 -15.34
C LYS A 124 -18.39 -8.85 -15.84
N PHE A 125 -18.13 -7.93 -14.91
CA PHE A 125 -17.96 -6.50 -15.18
C PHE A 125 -16.50 -6.07 -15.40
N VAL A 126 -15.54 -7.00 -15.44
CA VAL A 126 -14.14 -6.64 -15.66
C VAL A 126 -13.93 -6.20 -17.11
N ILE A 127 -13.38 -5.00 -17.29
CA ILE A 127 -13.09 -4.46 -18.62
C ILE A 127 -12.08 -5.36 -19.34
N ARG A 128 -12.44 -5.78 -20.55
CA ARG A 128 -11.60 -6.61 -21.41
C ARG A 128 -11.07 -5.76 -22.56
N ARG A 129 -9.86 -6.08 -23.01
CA ARG A 129 -9.24 -5.46 -24.18
C ARG A 129 -9.05 -6.50 -25.25
N GLU A 130 -9.58 -6.24 -26.44
CA GLU A 130 -9.29 -7.04 -27.63
C GLU A 130 -7.85 -6.82 -28.09
N VAL A 131 -7.19 -7.91 -28.46
CA VAL A 131 -5.83 -7.89 -29.00
C VAL A 131 -5.83 -8.78 -30.23
N THR A 132 -5.45 -8.18 -31.36
CA THR A 132 -5.20 -8.89 -32.61
C THR A 132 -3.72 -9.29 -32.66
N LYS A 133 -3.43 -10.55 -33.00
CA LYS A 133 -2.07 -11.05 -33.21
C LYS A 133 -2.07 -11.89 -34.48
N GLY A 134 -1.60 -11.31 -35.59
CA GLY A 134 -1.87 -11.85 -36.93
C GLY A 134 -3.38 -11.91 -37.16
N ASP A 135 -3.85 -13.04 -37.68
CA ASP A 135 -5.29 -13.24 -37.98
C ASP A 135 -6.14 -13.61 -36.76
N LYS A 136 -5.51 -13.85 -35.59
CA LYS A 136 -6.22 -14.27 -34.38
C LYS A 136 -6.56 -13.08 -33.50
N THR A 137 -7.85 -12.90 -33.23
CA THR A 137 -8.38 -11.93 -32.27
C THR A 137 -8.74 -12.63 -30.96
N TYR A 138 -8.34 -12.06 -29.82
CA TYR A 138 -8.72 -12.58 -28.51
C TYR A 138 -8.80 -11.46 -27.48
N THR A 139 -9.57 -11.69 -26.40
CA THR A 139 -9.74 -10.71 -25.34
C THR A 139 -8.84 -11.01 -24.15
N LYS A 140 -8.21 -9.96 -23.60
CA LYS A 140 -7.43 -10.01 -22.36
C LYS A 140 -8.13 -9.23 -21.26
N ALA A 141 -8.14 -9.78 -20.05
CA ALA A 141 -8.66 -9.12 -18.86
C ALA A 141 -7.66 -9.20 -17.71
N PRO A 142 -7.63 -8.21 -16.81
CA PRO A 142 -6.79 -8.28 -15.62
C PRO A 142 -7.34 -9.30 -14.62
N LYS A 143 -6.44 -10.03 -13.94
CA LYS A 143 -6.81 -10.81 -12.75
C LYS A 143 -7.36 -9.88 -11.67
N ILE A 144 -8.59 -10.15 -11.22
CA ILE A 144 -9.26 -9.39 -10.17
C ILE A 144 -8.57 -9.66 -8.83
N GLN A 145 -8.15 -8.59 -8.17
CA GLN A 145 -7.51 -8.68 -6.85
C GLN A 145 -8.54 -8.48 -5.74
N ARG A 146 -8.31 -9.15 -4.59
CA ARG A 146 -9.19 -9.11 -3.41
C ARG A 146 -10.62 -9.59 -3.68
N LEU A 147 -10.78 -10.50 -4.63
CA LEU A 147 -12.01 -11.25 -4.82
C LEU A 147 -12.15 -12.33 -3.74
N VAL A 148 -13.34 -12.51 -3.19
CA VAL A 148 -13.63 -13.63 -2.30
C VAL A 148 -13.75 -14.89 -3.15
N THR A 149 -12.89 -15.88 -2.92
CA THR A 149 -12.89 -17.15 -3.66
C THR A 149 -13.06 -18.34 -2.71
N PRO A 150 -13.54 -19.50 -3.20
CA PRO A 150 -13.65 -20.71 -2.38
C PRO A 150 -12.34 -21.08 -1.68
N GLN A 151 -11.20 -20.90 -2.36
CA GLN A 151 -9.88 -21.14 -1.79
C GLN A 151 -9.57 -20.21 -0.61
N THR A 152 -9.93 -18.92 -0.69
CA THR A 152 -9.76 -17.99 0.45
C THR A 152 -10.62 -18.38 1.64
N LEU A 153 -11.85 -18.86 1.41
CA LEU A 153 -12.75 -19.35 2.45
C LEU A 153 -12.22 -20.65 3.07
N GLN A 154 -11.69 -21.58 2.26
CA GLN A 154 -11.04 -22.80 2.73
C GLN A 154 -9.82 -22.50 3.61
N ARG A 155 -8.92 -21.60 3.17
CA ARG A 155 -7.75 -21.18 3.97
C ARG A 155 -8.18 -20.56 5.30
N LYS A 156 -9.25 -19.75 5.30
CA LYS A 156 -9.81 -19.17 6.54
C LYS A 156 -10.35 -20.25 7.48
N ARG A 157 -11.09 -21.25 6.95
CA ARG A 157 -11.58 -22.40 7.74
C ARG A 157 -10.42 -23.21 8.32
N HIS A 158 -9.41 -23.53 7.51
CA HIS A 158 -8.22 -24.26 7.93
C HIS A 158 -7.46 -23.55 9.06
N LEU A 159 -7.21 -22.24 8.93
CA LEU A 159 -6.55 -21.46 9.98
C LEU A 159 -7.33 -21.45 11.31
N ARG A 160 -8.67 -21.40 11.25
CA ARG A 160 -9.52 -21.50 12.44
C ARG A 160 -9.44 -22.89 13.07
N ALA A 161 -9.52 -23.95 12.26
CA ALA A 161 -9.39 -25.32 12.73
C ALA A 161 -8.04 -25.59 13.39
N LEU A 162 -6.94 -25.10 12.81
CA LEU A 162 -5.59 -25.24 13.37
C LEU A 162 -5.47 -24.56 14.74
N LYS A 163 -6.05 -23.36 14.90
CA LYS A 163 -6.07 -22.66 16.20
C LYS A 163 -6.80 -23.47 17.27
N LEU A 164 -7.97 -24.02 16.93
CA LEU A 164 -8.76 -24.86 17.85
C LEU A 164 -8.02 -26.16 18.19
N LYS A 165 -7.48 -26.84 17.18
CA LYS A 165 -6.69 -28.07 17.38
C LYS A 165 -5.49 -27.83 18.28
N ASN A 166 -4.75 -26.75 18.08
CA ASN A 166 -3.62 -26.40 18.93
C ASN A 166 -4.06 -26.08 20.36
N ALA A 167 -5.15 -25.32 20.53
CA ALA A 167 -5.67 -25.01 21.86
C ALA A 167 -6.12 -26.28 22.61
N GLN A 168 -6.76 -27.23 21.92
CA GLN A 168 -7.16 -28.50 22.52
C GLN A 168 -5.94 -29.35 22.88
N ALA A 169 -4.99 -29.54 21.96
CA ALA A 169 -3.77 -30.30 22.23
C ALA A 169 -2.96 -29.73 23.41
N GLN A 170 -2.93 -28.39 23.56
CA GLN A 170 -2.28 -27.75 24.72
C GLN A 170 -3.04 -27.98 26.02
N LYS A 171 -4.39 -27.97 26.00
CA LYS A 171 -5.21 -28.31 27.17
C LYS A 171 -5.00 -29.76 27.58
N ASP A 172 -5.02 -30.67 26.62
CA ASP A 172 -4.83 -32.11 26.85
C ASP A 172 -3.43 -32.37 27.43
N ALA A 173 -2.38 -31.81 26.82
CA ALA A 173 -1.01 -31.92 27.33
C ALA A 173 -0.82 -31.32 28.74
N ALA A 174 -1.48 -30.19 29.03
CA ALA A 174 -1.45 -29.60 30.36
C ALA A 174 -2.16 -30.47 31.40
N ALA A 175 -3.30 -31.09 31.02
CA ALA A 175 -4.02 -32.02 31.88
C ALA A 175 -3.18 -33.28 32.14
N ASP A 176 -2.57 -33.87 31.11
CA ASP A 176 -1.68 -35.03 31.23
C ASP A 176 -0.48 -34.72 32.14
N TYR A 177 0.13 -33.55 31.95
CA TYR A 177 1.24 -33.11 32.81
C TYR A 177 0.81 -32.89 34.26
N ALA A 178 -0.37 -32.30 34.50
CA ALA A 178 -0.91 -32.11 35.85
C ALA A 178 -1.16 -33.46 36.55
N GLN A 179 -1.70 -34.45 35.83
CA GLN A 179 -1.88 -35.81 36.35
C GLN A 179 -0.53 -36.48 36.68
N LEU A 180 0.45 -36.36 35.78
CA LEU A 180 1.80 -36.89 36.01
C LEU A 180 2.45 -36.26 37.24
N LEU A 181 2.35 -34.93 37.38
CA LEU A 181 2.88 -34.18 38.51
C LEU A 181 2.23 -34.62 39.82
N ALA A 182 0.90 -34.78 39.84
CA ALA A 182 0.17 -35.26 41.00
C ALA A 182 0.65 -36.66 41.44
N LYS A 183 0.82 -37.60 40.50
CA LYS A 183 1.39 -38.94 40.77
C LYS A 183 2.79 -38.85 41.37
N ARG A 184 3.69 -38.06 40.77
CA ARG A 184 5.07 -37.87 41.27
C ARG A 184 5.14 -37.24 42.65
N VAL A 185 4.26 -36.28 42.95
CA VAL A 185 4.16 -35.68 44.29
C VAL A 185 3.68 -36.70 45.32
N HIS A 186 2.70 -37.55 44.97
CA HIS A 186 2.23 -38.61 45.84
C HIS A 186 3.33 -39.65 46.12
N GLU A 187 4.01 -40.14 45.08
CA GLU A 187 5.16 -41.06 45.20
C GLU A 187 6.26 -40.47 46.11
N LYS A 188 6.66 -39.21 45.89
CA LYS A 188 7.68 -38.55 46.72
C LYS A 188 7.24 -38.34 48.16
N LYS A 189 5.95 -38.09 48.42
CA LYS A 189 5.40 -38.01 49.77
C LYS A 189 5.41 -39.39 50.45
N ALA A 190 5.04 -40.45 49.73
CA ALA A 190 5.09 -41.82 50.24
C ALA A 190 6.52 -42.25 50.56
N GLU A 191 7.48 -41.97 49.67
CA GLU A 191 8.91 -42.23 49.90
C GLU A 191 9.43 -41.50 51.15
N LYS A 192 9.12 -40.20 51.30
CA LYS A 192 9.48 -39.44 52.51
C LYS A 192 8.85 -40.02 53.78
N ALA A 193 7.59 -40.46 53.71
CA ALA A 193 6.91 -41.09 54.84
C ALA A 193 7.58 -42.41 55.23
N GLU A 194 7.95 -43.25 54.26
CA GLU A 194 8.68 -44.49 54.49
C GLU A 194 10.07 -44.24 55.09
N ILE A 195 10.83 -43.25 54.58
CA ILE A 195 12.12 -42.85 55.18
C ILE A 195 11.92 -42.39 56.63
N ARG A 196 10.87 -41.60 56.92
CA ARG A 196 10.56 -41.15 58.27
C ARG A 196 10.21 -42.32 59.20
N LYS A 197 9.42 -43.29 58.74
CA LYS A 197 9.13 -44.52 59.50
C LYS A 197 10.40 -45.31 59.79
N ARG A 198 11.26 -45.52 58.79
CA ARG A 198 12.55 -46.23 58.95
C ARG A 198 13.47 -45.54 59.96
N ARG A 199 13.56 -44.21 59.93
CA ARG A 199 14.33 -43.43 60.93
C ARG A 199 13.73 -43.53 62.33
N ALA A 200 12.41 -43.50 62.46
CA ALA A 200 11.74 -43.64 63.75
C ALA A 200 11.92 -45.05 64.34
N SER A 201 11.89 -46.09 63.51
CA SER A 201 12.18 -47.46 63.97
C SER A 201 13.63 -47.64 64.38
N SER A 202 14.60 -47.06 63.66
CA SER A 202 16.03 -47.17 64.04
C SER A 202 16.39 -46.43 65.33
N LEU A 203 15.66 -45.36 65.68
CA LEU A 203 15.82 -44.66 66.96
C LEU A 203 15.23 -45.44 68.14
N ARG A 204 14.22 -46.28 67.91
CA ARG A 204 13.61 -47.13 68.95
C ARG A 204 14.44 -48.35 69.31
N THR A 205 15.30 -48.82 68.42
CA THR A 205 16.22 -49.95 68.68
C THR A 205 17.54 -49.54 69.33
N ALA A 206 17.83 -48.23 69.41
CA ALA A 206 19.08 -47.69 69.96
C ALA A 206 18.92 -47.06 71.36
N ALA A 207 17.74 -47.16 71.97
CA ALA A 207 17.42 -46.78 73.34
C ALA A 207 17.09 -48.05 74.15
#